data_AF-A0A8J2JFB6-F1
#
_entry.id   AF-A0A8J2JFB6-F1
#
_cell.length_a   1.000
_cell.length_b   1.000
_cell.length_c   1.000
_cell.angle_alpha   90.00
_cell.angle_beta   90.00
_cell.angle_gamma   90.00
#
_symmetry.space_group_name_H-M   'P 1'
#
loop_
_entity.id
_entity.type
_entity.pdbx_description
1 polymer ?
#
loop_
_entity_poly.entity_id
_entity_poly.type
_entity_poly.pdbx_seq_one_letter_code
_entity_poly.pdbx_strand_id
1 'polypeptide(L)'
;MGEEGDDSSVTEEQVEKKYCCGNCPQREAINISRLDLGGAIYLIIFFLIFSVVYILIPDYFRNYVELEKALAEKAAKEAEAANKEVKGDKQRILAAFMELSDTHKMVVILLELVCGVLSLLLAILLLIASKAKNVANLKRWFTLSIVKSLPALALDIYTVITFFEDRMFSGSVVLLYYLYRLYSLWICLELQKEIKTIDTDFIHPMYRDNP
;
A
#
# COMPACT_ATOMS: atom_id res chain seq x y z
N MET A 1 -64.14 -13.56 -3.83
CA MET A 1 -63.61 -12.76 -2.70
C MET A 1 -62.19 -13.25 -2.44
N GLY A 2 -61.24 -12.70 -3.18
CA GLY A 2 -59.82 -12.85 -2.91
C GLY A 2 -59.28 -11.43 -2.94
N GLU A 3 -58.87 -10.93 -1.79
CA GLU A 3 -58.25 -9.62 -1.66
C GLU A 3 -56.80 -9.76 -2.16
N GLU A 4 -56.52 -9.15 -3.31
CA GLU A 4 -55.17 -8.87 -3.76
C GLU A 4 -54.65 -7.70 -2.90
N GLY A 5 -53.79 -8.02 -1.94
CA GLY A 5 -53.02 -7.03 -1.19
C GLY A 5 -51.91 -6.46 -2.07
N ASP A 6 -52.17 -5.30 -2.64
CA ASP A 6 -51.19 -4.48 -3.35
C ASP A 6 -50.34 -3.72 -2.32
N ASP A 7 -49.23 -4.34 -1.91
CA ASP A 7 -48.26 -3.77 -0.99
C ASP A 7 -47.02 -3.33 -1.79
N SER A 8 -47.20 -2.27 -2.59
CA SER A 8 -46.16 -1.69 -3.44
C SER A 8 -46.15 -0.16 -3.33
N SER A 9 -45.84 0.36 -2.15
CA SER A 9 -45.39 1.76 -2.02
C SER A 9 -43.96 1.79 -1.47
N VAL A 10 -43.00 1.43 -2.32
CA VAL A 10 -41.63 1.91 -2.16
C VAL A 10 -41.70 3.42 -2.41
N THR A 11 -41.86 4.19 -1.34
CA THR A 11 -41.97 5.64 -1.40
C THR A 11 -40.68 6.25 -1.95
N GLU A 12 -40.78 7.29 -2.80
CA GLU A 12 -39.64 8.05 -3.35
C GLU A 12 -38.62 8.46 -2.26
N GLU A 13 -39.09 8.65 -1.02
CA GLU A 13 -38.28 8.96 0.15
C GLU A 13 -37.30 7.84 0.56
N GLN A 14 -37.63 6.56 0.33
CA GLN A 14 -36.69 5.44 0.55
C GLN A 14 -35.59 5.39 -0.52
N VAL A 15 -35.91 5.79 -1.75
CA VAL A 15 -34.94 5.88 -2.85
C VAL A 15 -33.96 7.02 -2.54
N GLU A 16 -34.45 8.18 -2.13
CA GLU A 16 -33.63 9.36 -1.83
C GLU A 16 -32.72 9.18 -0.60
N LYS A 17 -33.18 8.52 0.47
CA LYS A 17 -32.33 8.18 1.63
C LYS A 17 -31.21 7.19 1.28
N LYS A 18 -31.42 6.29 0.32
CA LYS A 18 -30.37 5.39 -0.20
C LYS A 18 -29.26 6.19 -0.91
N TYR A 19 -29.60 7.32 -1.54
CA TYR A 19 -28.64 8.21 -2.20
C TYR A 19 -27.92 9.17 -1.24
N CYS A 20 -28.55 9.62 -0.15
CA CYS A 20 -27.88 10.45 0.87
C CYS A 20 -26.71 9.73 1.58
N CYS A 21 -26.78 8.39 1.68
CA CYS A 21 -25.70 7.54 2.22
C CYS A 21 -24.87 6.84 1.12
N GLY A 22 -25.26 6.96 -0.16
CA GLY A 22 -24.76 6.17 -1.28
C GLY A 22 -23.30 6.43 -1.64
N ASN A 23 -22.79 7.65 -1.46
CA ASN A 23 -21.41 7.99 -1.83
C ASN A 23 -20.32 7.50 -0.84
N CYS A 24 -20.63 6.58 0.08
CA CYS A 24 -19.67 6.10 1.07
C CYS A 24 -18.47 5.39 0.42
N PRO A 25 -18.65 4.39 -0.48
CA PRO A 25 -17.53 3.74 -1.17
C PRO A 25 -16.76 4.69 -2.10
N GLN A 26 -17.46 5.62 -2.77
CA GLN A 26 -16.81 6.59 -3.64
C GLN A 26 -15.91 7.55 -2.86
N ARG A 27 -16.42 8.12 -1.74
CA ARG A 27 -15.66 9.01 -0.87
C ARG A 27 -14.45 8.28 -0.29
N GLU A 28 -14.64 7.05 0.15
CA GLU A 28 -13.56 6.24 0.70
C GLU A 28 -12.49 5.92 -0.33
N ALA A 29 -12.87 5.52 -1.55
CA ALA A 29 -11.93 5.32 -2.65
C ALA A 29 -11.13 6.58 -2.99
N ILE A 30 -11.76 7.76 -2.93
CA ILE A 30 -11.08 9.05 -3.11
C ILE A 30 -10.09 9.31 -1.96
N ASN A 31 -10.47 9.04 -0.71
CA ASN A 31 -9.58 9.21 0.44
C ASN A 31 -8.38 8.26 0.36
N ILE A 32 -8.61 6.99 0.04
CA ILE A 32 -7.56 5.97 -0.19
C ILE A 32 -6.61 6.44 -1.29
N SER A 33 -7.13 6.90 -2.44
CA SER A 33 -6.27 7.37 -3.53
C SER A 33 -5.43 8.58 -3.17
N ARG A 34 -5.94 9.49 -2.31
CA ARG A 34 -5.16 10.64 -1.79
C ARG A 34 -4.08 10.21 -0.83
N LEU A 35 -4.38 9.28 0.08
CA LEU A 35 -3.41 8.71 1.01
C LEU A 35 -2.30 7.98 0.25
N ASP A 36 -2.67 7.16 -0.73
CA ASP A 36 -1.74 6.45 -1.62
C ASP A 36 -0.86 7.42 -2.41
N LEU A 37 -1.44 8.51 -2.93
CA LEU A 37 -0.69 9.54 -3.66
C LEU A 37 0.36 10.19 -2.75
N GLY A 38 -0.03 10.60 -1.54
CA GLY A 38 0.87 11.20 -0.57
C GLY A 38 1.99 10.23 -0.14
N GLY A 39 1.62 8.98 0.16
CA GLY A 39 2.57 7.93 0.52
C GLY A 39 3.56 7.60 -0.59
N ALA A 40 3.09 7.51 -1.84
CA ALA A 40 3.96 7.25 -2.99
C ALA A 40 4.93 8.41 -3.25
N ILE A 41 4.47 9.67 -3.17
CA ILE A 41 5.34 10.85 -3.31
C ILE A 41 6.40 10.87 -2.21
N TYR A 42 6.00 10.66 -0.95
CA TYR A 42 6.93 10.59 0.16
C TYR A 42 8.00 9.52 -0.05
N LEU A 43 7.60 8.31 -0.45
CA LEU A 43 8.50 7.19 -0.68
C LEU A 43 9.50 7.49 -1.81
N ILE A 44 9.02 8.03 -2.94
CA ILE A 44 9.89 8.42 -4.06
C ILE A 44 10.91 9.48 -3.61
N ILE A 45 10.47 10.54 -2.93
CA ILE A 45 11.37 11.59 -2.43
C ILE A 45 12.40 11.02 -1.46
N PHE A 46 11.95 10.18 -0.53
CA PHE A 46 12.82 9.53 0.46
C PHE A 46 13.92 8.71 -0.23
N PHE A 47 13.56 7.84 -1.18
CA PHE A 47 14.54 7.02 -1.89
C PHE A 47 15.43 7.83 -2.83
N LEU A 48 14.94 8.92 -3.43
CA LEU A 48 15.77 9.84 -4.20
C LEU A 48 16.82 10.53 -3.32
N ILE A 49 16.41 11.08 -2.17
CA ILE A 49 17.34 11.69 -1.21
C ILE A 49 18.36 10.65 -0.74
N PHE A 50 17.90 9.45 -0.38
CA PHE A 50 18.77 8.36 0.04
C PHE A 50 19.79 8.00 -1.06
N SER A 51 19.34 7.88 -2.30
CA SER A 51 20.21 7.60 -3.46
C SER A 51 21.25 8.70 -3.68
N VAL A 52 20.85 9.97 -3.56
CA VAL A 52 21.76 11.12 -3.72
C VAL A 52 22.81 11.12 -2.61
N VAL A 53 22.43 10.93 -1.35
CA VAL A 53 23.37 10.86 -0.23
C VAL A 53 24.32 9.67 -0.41
N TYR A 54 23.79 8.51 -0.83
CA TYR A 54 24.59 7.31 -1.06
C TYR A 54 25.62 7.47 -2.19
N ILE A 55 25.22 8.08 -3.31
CA ILE A 55 26.10 8.26 -4.48
C ILE A 55 27.11 9.40 -4.26
N LEU A 56 26.68 10.53 -3.67
CA LEU A 56 27.52 11.72 -3.56
C LEU A 56 28.45 11.68 -2.35
N ILE A 57 28.10 10.90 -1.32
CA ILE A 57 28.89 10.83 -0.09
C ILE A 57 29.11 9.36 0.33
N PRO A 58 29.71 8.53 -0.54
CA PRO A 58 29.92 7.11 -0.24
C PRO A 58 30.79 6.92 1.01
N ASP A 59 31.72 7.85 1.26
CA ASP A 59 32.59 7.84 2.43
C ASP A 59 31.81 8.06 3.74
N TYR A 60 30.68 8.78 3.71
CA TYR A 60 29.85 8.96 4.91
C TYR A 60 29.27 7.62 5.38
N PHE A 61 28.72 6.82 4.46
CA PHE A 61 28.20 5.51 4.79
C PHE A 61 29.30 4.53 5.19
N ARG A 62 30.46 4.55 4.51
CA ARG A 62 31.60 3.70 4.87
C ARG A 62 32.12 4.03 6.27
N ASN A 63 32.33 5.31 6.58
CA ASN A 63 32.80 5.77 7.89
C ASN A 63 31.79 5.46 8.99
N TYR A 64 30.48 5.57 8.72
CA TYR A 64 29.44 5.21 9.67
C TYR A 64 29.48 3.71 10.00
N VAL A 65 29.65 2.83 9.00
CA VAL A 65 29.77 1.38 9.22
C VAL A 65 31.03 1.02 9.99
N GLU A 66 32.17 1.62 9.66
CA GLU A 66 33.42 1.40 10.38
C GLU A 66 33.31 1.85 11.84
N LEU A 67 32.66 2.99 12.10
CA LEU A 67 32.37 3.47 13.44
C LEU A 67 31.45 2.52 14.20
N GLU A 68 30.38 2.01 13.58
CA GLU A 68 29.50 1.01 14.21
C GLU A 68 30.25 -0.28 14.54
N LYS A 69 31.08 -0.78 13.63
CA LYS A 69 31.91 -1.98 13.88
C LYS A 69 32.85 -1.77 15.07
N ALA A 70 33.50 -0.60 15.14
CA ALA A 70 34.38 -0.27 16.25
C ALA A 70 33.63 -0.18 17.59
N LEU A 71 32.41 0.40 17.59
CA LEU A 71 31.56 0.46 18.79
C LEU A 71 31.09 -0.93 19.23
N ALA A 72 30.71 -1.79 18.29
CA ALA A 72 30.31 -3.17 18.57
C ALA A 72 31.47 -4.00 19.13
N GLU A 73 32.68 -3.88 18.56
CA GLU A 73 33.87 -4.56 19.06
C GLU A 73 34.25 -4.09 20.47
N LYS A 74 34.15 -2.77 20.72
CA LYS A 74 34.38 -2.20 22.06
C LYS A 74 33.36 -2.74 23.07
N ALA A 75 32.07 -2.76 22.73
CA ALA A 75 31.01 -3.29 23.59
C ALA A 75 31.20 -4.80 23.88
N ALA A 76 31.62 -5.58 22.89
CA ALA A 76 31.92 -7.00 23.06
C ALA A 76 33.09 -7.22 24.04
N LYS A 77 34.19 -6.46 23.88
CA LYS A 77 35.36 -6.52 24.79
C LYS A 77 35.00 -6.11 26.22
N GLU A 78 34.20 -5.06 26.39
CA GLU A 78 33.76 -4.59 27.71
C GLU A 78 32.87 -5.61 28.43
N ALA A 79 32.06 -6.35 27.69
CA ALA A 79 31.17 -7.34 28.28
C ALA A 79 31.82 -8.71 28.51
N GLU A 80 32.79 -9.10 27.67
CA GLU A 80 33.70 -10.22 27.94
C GLU A 80 34.48 -9.93 29.24
N ALA A 81 35.00 -8.71 29.40
CA ALA A 81 35.62 -8.27 30.65
C ALA A 81 34.66 -8.23 31.86
N ALA A 82 33.35 -8.07 31.62
CA ALA A 82 32.32 -8.07 32.66
C ALA A 82 31.69 -9.44 32.93
N ASN A 83 32.12 -10.51 32.23
CA ASN A 83 31.52 -11.85 32.30
C ASN A 83 29.99 -11.83 32.05
N LYS A 84 29.52 -10.87 31.25
CA LYS A 84 28.12 -10.71 30.88
C LYS A 84 27.93 -11.18 29.46
N GLU A 85 26.96 -12.05 29.26
CA GLU A 85 26.51 -12.46 27.93
C GLU A 85 25.96 -11.22 27.20
N VAL A 86 26.65 -10.77 26.15
CA VAL A 86 26.16 -9.68 25.30
C VAL A 86 25.06 -10.23 24.43
N LYS A 87 23.82 -9.86 24.71
CA LYS A 87 22.75 -9.90 23.69
C LYS A 87 23.05 -8.83 22.65
N GLY A 88 23.87 -9.18 21.66
CA GLY A 88 24.21 -8.32 20.53
C GLY A 88 23.11 -8.38 19.47
N ASP A 89 22.00 -7.68 19.68
CA ASP A 89 20.77 -7.90 18.90
C ASP A 89 20.11 -6.63 18.31
N LYS A 90 20.81 -5.49 18.20
CA LYS A 90 20.12 -4.24 17.79
C LYS A 90 20.71 -3.42 16.65
N GLN A 91 21.84 -3.80 16.06
CA GLN A 91 22.54 -2.94 15.09
C GLN A 91 23.08 -3.66 13.84
N ARG A 92 22.64 -4.88 13.50
CA ARG A 92 23.10 -5.52 12.25
C ARG A 92 22.35 -5.08 10.98
N ILE A 93 21.32 -4.26 11.06
CA ILE A 93 20.48 -3.91 9.88
C ILE A 93 21.29 -3.15 8.84
N LEU A 94 21.95 -2.06 9.24
CA LEU A 94 22.77 -1.27 8.33
C LEU A 94 24.03 -2.06 7.92
N ALA A 95 24.61 -2.83 8.84
CA ALA A 95 25.77 -3.67 8.55
C ALA A 95 25.45 -4.76 7.51
N ALA A 96 24.32 -5.47 7.61
CA ALA A 96 23.90 -6.50 6.66
C ALA A 96 23.54 -5.91 5.29
N PHE A 97 22.88 -4.74 5.25
CA PHE A 97 22.68 -4.02 4.00
C PHE A 97 24.03 -3.59 3.39
N MET A 98 24.97 -3.13 4.21
CA MET A 98 26.29 -2.65 3.79
C MET A 98 27.25 -3.77 3.36
N GLU A 99 27.03 -5.00 3.83
CA GLU A 99 27.76 -6.20 3.41
C GLU A 99 27.35 -6.72 2.02
N LEU A 100 26.18 -6.33 1.51
CA LEU A 100 25.83 -6.59 0.11
C LEU A 100 26.85 -5.94 -0.83
N SER A 101 27.05 -6.55 -2.00
CA SER A 101 27.80 -5.85 -3.04
C SER A 101 27.07 -4.59 -3.46
N ASP A 102 27.82 -3.54 -3.83
CA ASP A 102 27.24 -2.25 -4.21
C ASP A 102 26.25 -2.39 -5.39
N THR A 103 26.51 -3.35 -6.30
CA THR A 103 25.57 -3.72 -7.37
C THR A 103 24.21 -4.17 -6.83
N HIS A 104 24.18 -5.02 -5.80
CA HIS A 104 22.91 -5.49 -5.23
C HIS A 104 22.16 -4.36 -4.54
N LYS A 105 22.85 -3.50 -3.79
CA LYS A 105 22.24 -2.33 -3.14
C LYS A 105 21.59 -1.41 -4.18
N MET A 106 22.32 -1.08 -5.24
CA MET A 106 21.81 -0.23 -6.33
C MET A 106 20.60 -0.86 -7.02
N VAL A 107 20.61 -2.17 -7.24
CA VAL A 107 19.45 -2.89 -7.82
C VAL A 107 18.24 -2.81 -6.90
N VAL A 108 18.40 -3.03 -5.59
CA VAL A 108 17.31 -2.93 -4.62
C VAL A 108 16.73 -1.51 -4.59
N ILE A 109 17.58 -0.49 -4.49
CA ILE A 109 17.14 0.93 -4.50
C ILE A 109 16.39 1.26 -5.79
N LEU A 110 16.87 0.80 -6.94
CA LEU A 110 16.23 1.06 -8.23
C LEU A 110 14.88 0.35 -8.35
N LEU A 111 14.77 -0.89 -7.87
CA LEU A 111 13.52 -1.62 -7.80
C LEU A 111 12.50 -0.92 -6.89
N GLU A 112 12.94 -0.42 -5.73
CA GLU A 112 12.08 0.36 -4.82
C GLU A 112 11.59 1.66 -5.47
N LEU A 113 12.45 2.35 -6.23
CA LEU A 113 12.06 3.55 -6.96
C LEU A 113 11.00 3.24 -8.04
N VAL A 114 11.21 2.18 -8.82
CA VAL A 114 10.22 1.70 -9.82
C VAL A 114 8.91 1.32 -9.12
N CYS A 115 8.97 0.63 -7.99
CA CYS A 115 7.81 0.30 -7.17
C CYS A 115 7.06 1.55 -6.73
N GLY A 116 7.76 2.60 -6.29
CA GLY A 116 7.20 3.89 -5.90
C GLY A 116 6.47 4.57 -7.06
N VAL A 117 7.11 4.65 -8.24
CA VAL A 117 6.49 5.23 -9.45
C VAL A 117 5.23 4.46 -9.86
N LEU A 118 5.27 3.12 -9.86
CA LEU A 118 4.09 2.30 -10.15
C LEU A 118 2.97 2.54 -9.13
N SER A 119 3.30 2.68 -7.84
CA SER A 119 2.31 3.01 -6.80
C SER A 119 1.68 4.38 -7.04
N LEU A 120 2.47 5.37 -7.48
CA LEU A 120 1.98 6.71 -7.82
C LEU A 120 0.99 6.65 -9.00
N LEU A 121 1.34 5.93 -10.07
CA LEU A 121 0.47 5.76 -11.24
C LEU A 121 -0.84 5.06 -10.88
N LEU A 122 -0.78 4.04 -10.01
CA LEU A 122 -1.99 3.38 -9.50
C LEU A 122 -2.85 4.31 -8.65
N ALA A 123 -2.25 5.13 -7.79
CA ALA A 123 -3.00 6.11 -6.98
C ALA A 123 -3.74 7.12 -7.88
N ILE A 124 -3.07 7.63 -8.91
CA ILE A 124 -3.66 8.54 -9.90
C ILE A 124 -4.79 7.85 -10.66
N LEU A 125 -4.58 6.61 -11.11
CA LEU A 125 -5.60 5.84 -11.82
C LEU A 125 -6.85 5.62 -10.94
N LEU A 126 -6.69 5.27 -9.66
CA LEU A 126 -7.81 5.11 -8.73
C LEU A 126 -8.55 6.43 -8.52
N LEU A 127 -7.83 7.53 -8.36
CA LEU A 127 -8.43 8.85 -8.17
C LEU A 127 -9.27 9.26 -9.39
N ILE A 128 -8.74 9.06 -10.60
CA ILE A 128 -9.48 9.35 -11.84
C ILE A 128 -10.68 8.43 -11.97
N ALA A 129 -10.50 7.12 -11.74
CA ALA A 129 -11.56 6.13 -11.89
C ALA A 129 -12.71 6.33 -10.89
N SER A 130 -12.39 6.65 -9.63
CA SER A 130 -13.38 6.92 -8.58
C SER A 130 -14.14 8.22 -8.80
N LYS A 131 -13.48 9.28 -9.26
CA LYS A 131 -14.16 10.55 -9.63
C LYS A 131 -15.06 10.38 -10.84
N ALA A 132 -14.59 9.69 -11.86
CA ALA A 132 -15.33 9.50 -13.11
C ALA A 132 -16.40 8.39 -13.03
N LYS A 133 -16.51 7.68 -11.90
CA LYS A 133 -17.37 6.50 -11.73
C LYS A 133 -17.20 5.49 -12.88
N ASN A 134 -15.96 5.30 -13.35
CA ASN A 134 -15.69 4.47 -14.52
C ASN A 134 -15.28 3.05 -14.10
N VAL A 135 -16.21 2.11 -14.22
CA VAL A 135 -16.01 0.68 -13.84
C VAL A 135 -14.85 0.03 -14.60
N ALA A 136 -14.64 0.35 -15.87
CA ALA A 136 -13.55 -0.24 -16.65
C ALA A 136 -12.18 0.18 -16.11
N ASN A 137 -12.03 1.45 -15.73
CA ASN A 137 -10.79 1.94 -15.11
C ASN A 137 -10.61 1.42 -13.67
N LEU A 138 -11.69 1.27 -12.89
CA LEU A 138 -11.63 0.62 -11.58
C LEU A 138 -11.17 -0.84 -11.69
N LYS A 139 -11.69 -1.58 -12.68
CA LYS A 139 -11.27 -2.96 -12.95
C LYS A 139 -9.79 -3.03 -13.36
N ARG A 140 -9.33 -2.12 -14.23
CA ARG A 140 -7.91 -2.01 -14.60
C ARG A 140 -7.04 -1.74 -13.38
N TRP A 141 -7.42 -0.79 -12.53
CA TRP A 141 -6.72 -0.50 -11.29
C TRP A 141 -6.64 -1.72 -10.38
N PHE A 142 -7.76 -2.44 -10.20
CA PHE A 142 -7.84 -3.64 -9.37
C PHE A 142 -6.87 -4.73 -9.87
N THR A 143 -6.91 -5.02 -11.18
CA THR A 143 -6.02 -6.02 -11.78
C THR A 143 -4.55 -5.64 -11.65
N LEU A 144 -4.19 -4.39 -11.99
CA LEU A 144 -2.81 -3.92 -11.89
C LEU A 144 -2.31 -3.91 -10.44
N SER A 145 -3.17 -3.58 -9.48
CA SER A 145 -2.83 -3.60 -8.06
C SER A 145 -2.50 -5.01 -7.58
N ILE A 146 -3.27 -6.03 -7.98
CA ILE A 146 -2.98 -7.44 -7.66
C ILE A 146 -1.66 -7.87 -8.33
N VAL A 147 -1.50 -7.60 -9.62
CA VAL A 147 -0.30 -7.97 -10.38
C VAL A 147 0.96 -7.34 -9.79
N LYS A 148 0.90 -6.09 -9.32
CA LYS A 148 1.99 -5.42 -8.61
C LYS A 148 2.23 -6.00 -7.21
N SER A 149 1.16 -6.31 -6.47
CA SER A 149 1.27 -6.70 -5.05
C SER A 149 1.91 -8.07 -4.85
N LEU A 150 1.76 -9.00 -5.80
CA LEU A 150 2.36 -10.34 -5.72
C LEU A 150 3.90 -10.32 -5.71
N PRO A 151 4.59 -9.71 -6.69
CA PRO A 151 6.06 -9.62 -6.67
C PRO A 151 6.56 -8.71 -5.55
N ALA A 152 5.82 -7.66 -5.19
CA ALA A 152 6.15 -6.82 -4.05
C ALA A 152 6.16 -7.62 -2.74
N LEU A 153 5.17 -8.51 -2.52
CA LEU A 153 5.12 -9.35 -1.33
C LEU A 153 6.31 -10.31 -1.25
N ALA A 154 6.73 -10.88 -2.38
CA ALA A 154 7.91 -11.72 -2.41
C ALA A 154 9.18 -10.93 -2.04
N LEU A 155 9.31 -9.69 -2.53
CA LEU A 155 10.42 -8.79 -2.19
C LEU A 155 10.38 -8.37 -0.72
N ASP A 156 9.20 -8.04 -0.18
CA ASP A 156 9.02 -7.67 1.23
C ASP A 156 9.36 -8.86 2.15
N ILE A 157 8.94 -10.08 1.81
CA ILE A 157 9.30 -11.28 2.56
C ILE A 157 10.81 -11.51 2.51
N TYR A 158 11.43 -11.38 1.34
CA TYR A 158 12.87 -11.48 1.19
C TYR A 158 13.59 -10.45 2.07
N THR A 159 13.15 -9.19 2.03
CA THR A 159 13.78 -8.13 2.82
C THR A 159 13.60 -8.32 4.33
N VAL A 160 12.43 -8.76 4.79
CA VAL A 160 12.17 -9.12 6.20
C VAL A 160 13.08 -10.25 6.65
N ILE A 161 13.26 -11.29 5.84
CA ILE A 161 14.13 -12.44 6.16
C ILE A 161 15.60 -12.03 6.18
N THR A 162 16.03 -11.21 5.22
CA THR A 162 17.45 -10.90 4.98
C THR A 162 17.97 -9.74 5.82
N PHE A 163 17.19 -8.69 6.08
CA PHE A 163 17.72 -7.42 6.63
C PHE A 163 17.24 -7.06 8.04
N PHE A 164 16.23 -7.72 8.60
CA PHE A 164 15.66 -7.30 9.89
C PHE A 164 16.01 -8.24 11.04
N GLU A 165 16.80 -7.74 11.99
CA GLU A 165 16.92 -8.34 13.33
C GLU A 165 15.63 -8.18 14.13
N ASP A 166 14.90 -7.06 13.95
CA ASP A 166 13.59 -6.83 14.55
C ASP A 166 12.46 -7.29 13.62
N ARG A 167 12.44 -8.61 13.33
CA ARG A 167 11.45 -9.28 12.47
C ARG A 167 10.01 -8.97 12.87
N MET A 168 9.79 -8.66 14.15
CA MET A 168 8.49 -8.31 14.70
C MET A 168 8.02 -6.95 14.20
N PHE A 169 8.86 -5.91 14.28
CA PHE A 169 8.48 -4.57 13.82
C PHE A 169 8.31 -4.51 12.31
N SER A 170 9.29 -4.99 11.54
CA SER A 170 9.21 -4.98 10.07
C SER A 170 8.08 -5.88 9.54
N GLY A 171 7.92 -7.07 10.12
CA GLY A 171 6.81 -7.95 9.81
C GLY A 171 5.45 -7.30 10.09
N SER A 172 5.33 -6.54 11.18
CA SER A 172 4.11 -5.79 11.50
C SER A 172 3.82 -4.68 10.49
N VAL A 173 4.85 -3.93 10.06
CA VAL A 173 4.71 -2.88 9.04
C VAL A 173 4.27 -3.48 7.70
N VAL A 174 4.92 -4.55 7.27
CA VAL A 174 4.57 -5.29 6.05
C VAL A 174 3.13 -5.81 6.15
N LEU A 175 2.77 -6.45 7.26
CA LEU A 175 1.41 -6.95 7.47
C LEU A 175 0.36 -5.84 7.41
N LEU A 176 0.58 -4.72 8.10
CA LEU A 176 -0.33 -3.57 8.07
C LEU A 176 -0.50 -3.00 6.66
N TYR A 177 0.59 -2.92 5.89
CA TYR A 177 0.54 -2.49 4.49
C TYR A 177 -0.34 -3.42 3.64
N TYR A 178 -0.20 -4.74 3.79
CA TYR A 178 -1.03 -5.70 3.04
C TYR A 178 -2.49 -5.73 3.48
N LEU A 179 -2.77 -5.55 4.77
CA LEU A 179 -4.15 -5.40 5.28
C LEU A 179 -4.81 -4.14 4.70
N TYR A 180 -4.08 -3.02 4.68
CA TYR A 180 -4.53 -1.79 4.03
C TYR A 180 -4.77 -1.98 2.53
N ARG A 181 -3.91 -2.73 1.83
CA ARG A 181 -4.11 -3.06 0.41
C ARG A 181 -5.34 -3.92 0.18
N LEU A 182 -5.57 -4.94 1.01
CA LEU A 182 -6.79 -5.76 0.94
C LEU A 182 -8.05 -4.92 1.17
N TYR A 183 -8.02 -4.02 2.15
CA TYR A 183 -9.11 -3.08 2.40
C TYR A 183 -9.38 -2.18 1.18
N SER A 184 -8.33 -1.65 0.56
CA SER A 184 -8.44 -0.81 -0.65
C SER A 184 -9.06 -1.56 -1.83
N LEU A 185 -8.68 -2.82 -2.02
CA LEU A 185 -9.27 -3.69 -3.04
C LEU A 185 -10.75 -3.96 -2.76
N TRP A 186 -11.11 -4.18 -1.49
CA TRP A 186 -12.51 -4.38 -1.08
C TRP A 186 -13.37 -3.15 -1.35
N ILE A 187 -12.92 -1.95 -0.96
CA ILE A 187 -13.64 -0.69 -1.27
C ILE A 187 -13.84 -0.49 -2.77
N CYS A 188 -12.83 -0.83 -3.58
CA CYS A 188 -12.94 -0.75 -5.04
C CYS A 188 -13.99 -1.72 -5.60
N LEU A 189 -14.13 -2.92 -5.03
CA LEU A 189 -15.17 -3.87 -5.41
C LEU A 189 -16.57 -3.35 -5.05
N GLU A 190 -16.74 -2.80 -3.85
CA GLU A 190 -18.02 -2.21 -3.44
C GLU A 190 -18.41 -1.02 -4.33
N LEU A 191 -17.45 -0.14 -4.65
CA LEU A 191 -17.69 0.97 -5.59
C LEU A 191 -18.10 0.47 -6.99
N GLN A 192 -17.46 -0.60 -7.49
CA GLN A 192 -17.85 -1.19 -8.78
C GLN A 192 -19.27 -1.77 -8.75
N LYS A 193 -19.70 -2.37 -7.64
CA LYS A 193 -21.07 -2.88 -7.47
C LYS A 193 -22.07 -1.73 -7.46
N GLU A 194 -21.80 -0.69 -6.68
CA GLU A 194 -22.64 0.49 -6.55
C GLU A 194 -22.89 1.17 -7.90
N ILE A 195 -21.83 1.40 -8.69
CA ILE A 195 -21.96 2.02 -10.02
C ILE A 195 -22.82 1.16 -10.94
N LYS A 196 -22.62 -0.17 -10.95
CA LYS A 196 -23.42 -1.07 -11.79
C LYS A 196 -24.89 -1.12 -11.39
N THR A 197 -25.20 -1.05 -10.09
CA THR A 197 -26.60 -1.03 -9.63
C THR A 197 -27.33 0.23 -10.08
N ILE A 198 -26.66 1.38 -10.09
CA ILE A 198 -27.23 2.64 -10.56
C ILE A 198 -27.51 2.56 -12.07
N ASP A 199 -26.58 2.00 -12.85
CA ASP A 199 -26.77 1.83 -14.30
C ASP A 199 -27.97 0.91 -14.61
N THR A 200 -28.17 -0.18 -13.85
CA THR A 200 -29.31 -1.08 -14.05
C THR A 200 -30.64 -0.46 -13.62
N ASP A 201 -30.65 0.28 -12.51
CA ASP A 201 -31.87 0.92 -11.97
C ASP A 201 -32.31 2.11 -12.83
N PHE A 202 -31.43 2.73 -13.62
CA PHE A 202 -31.81 3.78 -14.59
C PHE A 202 -32.40 3.23 -15.89
N ILE A 203 -32.07 1.99 -16.27
CA ILE A 203 -32.56 1.35 -17.50
C ILE A 203 -33.96 0.73 -17.28
N HIS A 204 -34.25 0.27 -16.06
CA HIS A 204 -35.51 -0.42 -15.75
C HIS A 204 -36.81 0.41 -15.64
N PRO A 205 -36.84 1.70 -15.26
CA PRO A 205 -38.09 2.45 -15.18
C PRO A 205 -38.67 2.82 -16.55
N MET A 206 -37.87 2.86 -17.62
CA MET A 206 -38.39 3.20 -18.96
C MET A 206 -39.16 2.07 -19.67
N TYR A 207 -39.16 0.85 -19.12
CA TYR A 207 -39.87 -0.29 -19.73
C TYR A 207 -41.07 -0.78 -18.91
N ARG A 208 -41.47 -0.08 -17.84
CA ARG A 208 -42.58 -0.50 -16.98
C ARG A 208 -43.96 0.01 -17.42
N ASP A 209 -44.03 0.97 -18.35
CA ASP A 209 -45.29 1.67 -18.68
C ASP A 209 -45.81 1.44 -20.12
N ASN A 210 -45.32 0.45 -20.85
CA ASN A 210 -45.94 0.04 -22.12
C ASN A 210 -46.63 -1.33 -21.96
N PRO A 211 -47.96 -1.37 -21.73
CA PRO A 211 -48.74 -2.60 -21.79
C PRO A 211 -48.77 -3.24 -23.19
#